data_AF-A0A1G0CJH9-F1
#
_entry.id   AF-A0A1G0CJH9-F1
#
_cell.length_a   1.000
_cell.length_b   1.000
_cell.length_c   1.000
_cell.angle_alpha   90.00
_cell.angle_beta   90.00
_cell.angle_gamma   90.00
#
_symmetry.space_group_name_H-M   'P 1'
#
loop_
_entity.id
_entity.type
_entity.pdbx_description
1 polymer ?
#
loop_
_entity_poly.entity_id
_entity_poly.type
_entity_poly.pdbx_seq_one_letter_code
_entity_poly.pdbx_strand_id
1 'polypeptide(L)'
;MNRFISAISFVFLFTYVSGQQLLPYESLTHFDVEKYSKQYERAFDASGIITQKKEYHALTIGVYGIMNYDAFKATGDSIYYKRVINQYKYFQDTSKLVFFNDQSIGLPYRFAFKGLKAPWYSGMTQGVAASFLFRYYDLTKDKEALELSKQLIRFMLKPESEGGTIGRTKEGAMWIEEYPNLASSKSVLNGFINGLVGLKEYCMFFPDDAKAIAIHDSCYVAMFQSLDKYNTASWTSYNRNGGGISNSYMRYEIEEFDHLYSIYGDERFRDQMRIWAKFAVGKYDAELHFLIRTKYDFAYLLPHNTTVNGCVYDQKDLFSKSMSRCDIVNSNRKKRNYKLKNSSYYCEIKFPDKLAQFTHPKIDAFHKGKKVALTTETKEGSFVAYSSTPFDEIKVNFKRKQPTDSTAAVVSVYDYKDSDVPQFVCYNIVKKEYLTKGEKVTFSGELMNATHAKVYYRSAKAESMLKDKKYSVEQSFDFETGSFVVPETEFYEFFVSYDITHPFSQISNLKINHQ
;
A
#
# COMPACT_ATOMS: atom_id res chain seq x y z
N MET A 1 26.67 10.45 -64.00
CA MET A 1 26.07 9.10 -64.14
C MET A 1 25.70 8.63 -62.74
N ASN A 2 24.42 8.77 -62.40
CA ASN A 2 23.86 8.43 -61.08
C ASN A 2 23.88 6.92 -60.85
N ARG A 3 24.27 6.47 -59.67
CA ARG A 3 23.83 5.19 -59.11
C ARG A 3 23.33 5.43 -57.69
N PHE A 4 22.01 5.56 -57.57
CA PHE A 4 21.26 5.43 -56.34
C PHE A 4 21.27 3.97 -55.90
N ILE A 5 21.71 3.70 -54.67
CA ILE A 5 21.41 2.44 -53.97
C ILE A 5 20.40 2.82 -52.89
N SER A 6 19.14 2.46 -53.10
CA SER A 6 18.08 2.57 -52.10
C SER A 6 18.29 1.50 -51.03
N ALA A 7 18.62 1.93 -49.81
CA ALA A 7 18.48 1.10 -48.63
C ALA A 7 17.02 1.14 -48.17
N ILE A 8 16.29 0.05 -48.37
CA ILE A 8 14.94 -0.15 -47.85
C ILE A 8 15.08 -0.52 -46.37
N SER A 9 14.84 0.44 -45.48
CA SER A 9 14.67 0.18 -44.05
C SER A 9 13.33 -0.51 -43.84
N PHE A 10 13.36 -1.80 -43.52
CA PHE A 10 12.22 -2.51 -42.94
C PHE A 10 11.95 -1.93 -41.55
N VAL A 11 10.99 -1.02 -41.46
CA VAL A 11 10.38 -0.62 -40.19
C VAL A 11 9.50 -1.78 -39.75
N PHE A 12 10.02 -2.63 -38.87
CA PHE A 12 9.18 -3.52 -38.09
C PHE A 12 8.31 -2.65 -37.18
N LEU A 13 7.06 -2.44 -37.59
CA LEU A 13 5.98 -2.00 -36.72
C LEU A 13 5.72 -3.13 -35.71
N PHE A 14 6.56 -3.20 -34.67
CA PHE A 14 6.14 -3.82 -33.44
C PHE A 14 4.97 -3.01 -32.94
N THR A 15 3.77 -3.57 -33.00
CA THR A 15 2.69 -3.16 -32.11
C THR A 15 3.20 -3.40 -30.70
N TYR A 16 3.85 -2.37 -30.12
CA TYR A 16 4.06 -2.29 -28.69
C TYR A 16 2.66 -2.39 -28.09
N VAL A 17 2.30 -3.56 -27.56
CA VAL A 17 1.45 -3.57 -26.37
C VAL A 17 2.27 -2.73 -25.39
N SER A 18 1.86 -1.49 -25.19
CA SER A 18 2.39 -0.63 -24.14
C SER A 18 2.31 -1.46 -22.88
N GLY A 19 3.42 -2.10 -22.48
CA GLY A 19 3.48 -2.94 -21.30
C GLY A 19 3.09 -2.04 -20.15
N GLN A 20 1.88 -2.23 -19.64
CA GLN A 20 1.39 -1.50 -18.49
C GLN A 20 2.44 -1.66 -17.38
N GLN A 21 2.94 -0.54 -16.86
CA GLN A 21 3.94 -0.61 -15.79
C GLN A 21 3.28 -1.23 -14.56
N LEU A 22 3.71 -2.43 -14.19
CA LEU A 22 3.34 -3.07 -12.93
C LEU A 22 3.89 -2.24 -11.78
N LEU A 23 3.03 -1.95 -10.79
CA LEU A 23 3.46 -1.37 -9.53
C LEU A 23 4.14 -2.44 -8.66
N PRO A 24 5.07 -2.06 -7.78
CA PRO A 24 5.57 -2.97 -6.74
C PRO A 24 4.41 -3.59 -5.96
N TYR A 25 4.55 -4.84 -5.53
CA TYR A 25 3.54 -5.47 -4.68
C TYR A 25 3.76 -5.00 -3.22
N GLU A 26 3.39 -3.75 -2.94
CA GLU A 26 3.67 -3.04 -1.67
C GLU A 26 3.37 -3.85 -0.40
N SER A 27 2.29 -4.64 -0.37
CA SER A 27 1.99 -5.47 0.82
C SER A 27 2.96 -6.63 1.04
N LEU A 28 3.96 -6.83 0.18
CA LEU A 28 5.04 -7.80 0.32
C LEU A 28 6.42 -7.15 0.45
N THR A 29 6.55 -5.83 0.23
CA THR A 29 7.86 -5.15 0.24
C THR A 29 8.46 -5.04 1.63
N HIS A 30 7.65 -5.20 2.68
CA HIS A 30 8.09 -5.24 4.06
C HIS A 30 8.59 -6.64 4.51
N PHE A 31 8.55 -7.63 3.62
CA PHE A 31 9.09 -8.97 3.85
C PHE A 31 10.51 -9.14 3.30
N ASP A 32 11.37 -9.78 4.09
CA ASP A 32 12.70 -10.23 3.71
C ASP A 32 12.62 -11.57 2.96
N VAL A 33 13.07 -11.57 1.71
CA VAL A 33 13.02 -12.73 0.80
C VAL A 33 13.75 -13.96 1.36
N GLU A 34 14.91 -13.76 2.00
CA GLU A 34 15.74 -14.84 2.51
C GLU A 34 15.18 -15.43 3.81
N LYS A 35 14.58 -14.60 4.65
CA LYS A 35 13.91 -15.06 5.87
C LYS A 35 12.57 -15.71 5.56
N TYR A 36 11.85 -15.23 4.54
CA TYR A 36 10.57 -15.79 4.13
C TYR A 36 10.70 -17.28 3.79
N SER A 37 11.78 -17.68 3.09
CA SER A 37 12.03 -19.08 2.75
C SER A 37 12.41 -19.97 3.93
N LYS A 38 12.56 -19.43 5.15
CA LYS A 38 13.02 -20.17 6.35
C LYS A 38 11.93 -20.42 7.38
N GLN A 39 10.72 -19.86 7.21
CA GLN A 39 9.59 -20.07 8.13
C GLN A 39 8.53 -21.00 7.52
N TYR A 40 7.69 -21.60 8.38
CA TYR A 40 6.57 -22.47 8.00
C TYR A 40 6.96 -23.74 7.24
N GLU A 41 8.13 -24.31 7.54
CA GLU A 41 8.62 -25.55 6.90
C GLU A 41 8.71 -25.39 5.37
N ARG A 42 9.10 -24.20 4.92
CA ARG A 42 9.39 -23.94 3.52
C ARG A 42 10.74 -24.53 3.15
N ALA A 43 10.80 -25.12 1.96
CA ALA A 43 11.99 -25.74 1.39
C ALA A 43 11.96 -25.61 -0.13
N PHE A 44 13.01 -26.03 -0.83
CA PHE A 44 13.08 -26.01 -2.29
C PHE A 44 13.19 -27.43 -2.84
N ASP A 45 12.53 -27.70 -3.95
CA ASP A 45 12.74 -28.92 -4.72
C ASP A 45 14.04 -28.86 -5.55
N ALA A 46 14.33 -29.92 -6.31
CA ALA A 46 15.50 -29.98 -7.19
C ALA A 46 15.49 -28.95 -8.33
N SER A 47 14.33 -28.41 -8.69
CA SER A 47 14.16 -27.37 -9.71
C SER A 47 14.24 -25.95 -9.15
N GLY A 48 14.35 -25.81 -7.82
CA GLY A 48 14.34 -24.53 -7.10
C GLY A 48 12.94 -23.94 -6.88
N ILE A 49 11.88 -24.73 -7.02
CA ILE A 49 10.50 -24.33 -6.70
C ILE A 49 10.33 -24.40 -5.18
N ILE A 50 9.75 -23.35 -4.58
CA ILE A 50 9.45 -23.33 -3.15
C ILE A 50 8.27 -24.26 -2.84
N THR A 51 8.44 -25.06 -1.81
CA THR A 51 7.43 -25.96 -1.23
C THR A 51 7.15 -25.52 0.19
N GLN A 52 6.03 -25.95 0.75
CA GLN A 52 5.67 -25.72 2.14
C GLN A 52 5.14 -27.02 2.73
N LYS A 53 5.71 -27.48 3.85
CA LYS A 53 5.37 -28.78 4.46
C LYS A 53 5.45 -29.96 3.47
N LYS A 54 6.47 -29.93 2.60
CA LYS A 54 6.72 -30.90 1.50
C LYS A 54 5.65 -30.96 0.40
N GLU A 55 4.71 -30.02 0.39
CA GLU A 55 3.68 -29.88 -0.64
C GLU A 55 3.95 -28.67 -1.53
N TYR A 56 3.51 -28.72 -2.78
CA TYR A 56 3.46 -27.53 -3.62
C TYR A 56 2.27 -26.67 -3.21
N HIS A 57 2.55 -25.46 -2.76
CA HIS A 57 1.56 -24.49 -2.32
C HIS A 57 1.58 -23.30 -3.28
N ALA A 58 0.67 -23.28 -4.26
CA ALA A 58 0.67 -22.29 -5.34
C ALA A 58 0.68 -20.84 -4.84
N LEU A 59 0.01 -20.55 -3.72
CA LEU A 59 0.07 -19.23 -3.08
C LEU A 59 1.49 -18.88 -2.61
N THR A 60 2.20 -19.84 -1.98
CA THR A 60 3.57 -19.63 -1.48
C THR A 60 4.54 -19.45 -2.64
N ILE A 61 4.34 -20.20 -3.73
CA ILE A 61 5.10 -20.08 -4.97
C ILE A 61 4.87 -18.70 -5.61
N GLY A 62 3.62 -18.26 -5.70
CA GLY A 62 3.26 -16.95 -6.23
C GLY A 62 3.84 -15.80 -5.39
N VAL A 63 3.63 -15.81 -4.07
CA VAL A 63 4.18 -14.80 -3.15
C VAL A 63 5.70 -14.74 -3.24
N TYR A 64 6.39 -15.89 -3.14
CA TYR A 64 7.85 -15.92 -3.25
C TYR A 64 8.32 -15.41 -4.61
N GLY A 65 7.64 -15.78 -5.69
CA GLY A 65 7.92 -15.29 -7.03
C GLY A 65 7.78 -13.78 -7.17
N ILE A 66 6.69 -13.19 -6.64
CA ILE A 66 6.47 -11.74 -6.61
C ILE A 66 7.57 -11.02 -5.82
N MET A 67 7.88 -11.53 -4.62
CA MET A 67 8.94 -10.96 -3.77
C MET A 67 10.31 -10.97 -4.47
N ASN A 68 10.64 -12.05 -5.18
CA ASN A 68 11.89 -12.12 -5.96
C ASN A 68 11.86 -11.19 -7.17
N TYR A 69 10.72 -11.00 -7.83
CA TYR A 69 10.59 -10.00 -8.89
C TYR A 69 10.89 -8.59 -8.36
N ASP A 70 10.25 -8.19 -7.26
CA ASP A 70 10.45 -6.85 -6.69
C ASP A 70 11.89 -6.66 -6.19
N ALA A 71 12.49 -7.69 -5.57
CA ALA A 71 13.89 -7.69 -5.18
C ALA A 71 14.84 -7.56 -6.38
N PHE A 72 14.54 -8.22 -7.52
CA PHE A 72 15.29 -8.07 -8.75
C PHE A 72 15.17 -6.65 -9.32
N LYS A 73 13.96 -6.07 -9.34
CA LYS A 73 13.75 -4.69 -9.80
C LYS A 73 14.49 -3.66 -8.93
N ALA A 74 14.60 -3.92 -7.63
CA ALA A 74 15.28 -3.04 -6.69
C ALA A 74 16.82 -3.14 -6.75
N THR A 75 17.37 -4.35 -6.93
CA THR A 75 18.80 -4.61 -6.76
C THR A 75 19.56 -4.90 -8.06
N GLY A 76 18.86 -5.39 -9.09
CA GLY A 76 19.47 -5.94 -10.30
C GLY A 76 20.17 -7.30 -10.10
N ASP A 77 20.09 -7.92 -8.91
CA ASP A 77 20.80 -9.17 -8.64
C ASP A 77 20.13 -10.36 -9.35
N SER A 78 20.90 -11.00 -10.25
CA SER A 78 20.48 -12.14 -11.05
C SER A 78 19.99 -13.36 -10.24
N ILE A 79 20.32 -13.47 -8.95
CA ILE A 79 19.81 -14.57 -8.11
C ILE A 79 18.28 -14.52 -8.00
N TYR A 80 17.73 -13.31 -7.84
CA TYR A 80 16.29 -13.09 -7.72
C TYR A 80 15.58 -13.38 -9.05
N TYR A 81 16.18 -12.96 -10.18
CA TYR A 81 15.70 -13.33 -11.52
C TYR A 81 15.62 -14.86 -11.67
N LYS A 82 16.70 -15.59 -11.34
CA LYS A 82 16.72 -17.07 -11.43
C LYS A 82 15.63 -17.72 -10.58
N ARG A 83 15.35 -17.18 -9.40
CA ARG A 83 14.31 -17.69 -8.50
C ARG A 83 12.90 -17.46 -9.07
N VAL A 84 12.65 -16.32 -9.74
CA VAL A 84 11.42 -16.09 -10.51
C VAL A 84 11.25 -17.15 -11.60
N ILE A 85 12.31 -17.41 -12.39
CA ILE A 85 12.29 -18.44 -13.43
C ILE A 85 12.00 -19.83 -12.84
N ASN A 86 12.61 -20.15 -11.69
CA ASN A 86 12.36 -21.43 -11.04
C ASN A 86 10.91 -21.58 -10.59
N GLN A 87 10.29 -20.55 -10.00
CA GLN A 87 8.89 -20.62 -9.57
C GLN A 87 7.93 -20.84 -10.74
N TYR A 88 8.22 -20.27 -11.91
CA TYR A 88 7.37 -20.47 -13.09
C TYR A 88 7.28 -21.93 -13.55
N LYS A 89 8.32 -22.74 -13.30
CA LYS A 89 8.32 -24.18 -13.62
C LYS A 89 7.16 -24.95 -12.97
N TYR A 90 6.62 -24.47 -11.85
CA TYR A 90 5.40 -25.03 -11.25
C TYR A 90 4.21 -24.95 -12.22
N PHE A 91 4.06 -23.82 -12.92
CA PHE A 91 2.96 -23.56 -13.85
C PHE A 91 3.15 -24.22 -15.22
N GLN A 92 4.38 -24.62 -15.56
CA GLN A 92 4.66 -25.40 -16.78
C GLN A 92 4.32 -26.88 -16.62
N ASP A 93 4.26 -27.39 -15.39
CA ASP A 93 3.91 -28.78 -15.13
C ASP A 93 2.39 -28.95 -15.05
N THR A 94 1.79 -29.38 -16.16
CA THR A 94 0.33 -29.57 -16.28
C THR A 94 -0.23 -30.58 -15.27
N SER A 95 0.57 -31.50 -14.72
CA SER A 95 0.13 -32.44 -13.67
C SER A 95 -0.17 -31.75 -12.33
N LYS A 96 0.39 -30.54 -12.13
CA LYS A 96 0.16 -29.72 -10.94
C LYS A 96 -1.10 -28.85 -11.05
N LEU A 97 -1.67 -28.74 -12.25
CA LEU A 97 -2.83 -27.88 -12.57
C LEU A 97 -4.10 -28.72 -12.78
N VAL A 98 -5.27 -28.09 -12.69
CA VAL A 98 -6.55 -28.73 -13.06
C VAL A 98 -7.21 -27.93 -14.18
N PHE A 99 -7.40 -28.57 -15.33
CA PHE A 99 -8.05 -28.00 -16.50
C PHE A 99 -9.53 -28.33 -16.47
N PHE A 100 -10.38 -27.32 -16.37
CA PHE A 100 -11.84 -27.48 -16.44
C PHE A 100 -12.35 -27.45 -17.88
N ASN A 101 -11.63 -26.73 -18.74
CA ASN A 101 -11.78 -26.66 -20.19
C ASN A 101 -10.53 -25.95 -20.76
N ASP A 102 -10.48 -25.74 -22.08
CA ASP A 102 -9.36 -25.07 -22.76
C ASP A 102 -9.15 -23.61 -22.31
N GLN A 103 -10.08 -23.05 -21.54
CA GLN A 103 -10.10 -21.65 -21.13
C GLN A 103 -9.97 -21.42 -19.63
N SER A 104 -9.93 -22.46 -18.79
CA SER A 104 -10.07 -22.32 -17.33
C SER A 104 -9.23 -23.33 -16.57
N ILE A 105 -8.31 -22.82 -15.74
CA ILE A 105 -7.40 -23.61 -14.90
C ILE A 105 -7.58 -23.25 -13.42
N GLY A 106 -7.76 -24.26 -12.58
CA GLY A 106 -7.70 -24.12 -11.13
C GLY A 106 -6.35 -24.59 -10.58
N LEU A 107 -5.88 -23.93 -9.51
CA LEU A 107 -4.70 -24.32 -8.73
C LEU A 107 -5.15 -25.13 -7.50
N PRO A 108 -5.05 -26.47 -7.53
CA PRO A 108 -5.66 -27.33 -6.53
C PRO A 108 -4.86 -27.35 -5.23
N TYR A 109 -5.54 -27.13 -4.11
CA TYR A 109 -5.06 -27.57 -2.81
C TYR A 109 -5.41 -29.04 -2.61
N ARG A 110 -4.39 -29.91 -2.65
CA ARG A 110 -4.54 -31.38 -2.60
C ARG A 110 -4.65 -31.96 -1.18
N PHE A 111 -4.83 -31.11 -0.17
CA PHE A 111 -5.03 -31.48 1.23
C PHE A 111 -6.33 -30.90 1.78
N ALA A 112 -6.91 -31.54 2.79
CA ALA A 112 -8.10 -31.04 3.46
C ALA A 112 -7.78 -29.88 4.40
N PHE A 113 -8.70 -28.92 4.55
CA PHE A 113 -8.50 -27.76 5.43
C PHE A 113 -9.78 -27.30 6.12
N LYS A 114 -9.84 -27.36 7.45
CA LYS A 114 -10.95 -26.87 8.30
C LYS A 114 -12.38 -27.27 7.86
N GLY A 115 -12.53 -28.35 7.10
CA GLY A 115 -13.82 -28.83 6.55
C GLY A 115 -13.87 -28.87 5.01
N LEU A 116 -12.96 -28.19 4.31
CA LEU A 116 -12.79 -28.32 2.88
C LEU A 116 -12.17 -29.67 2.52
N LYS A 117 -12.79 -30.37 1.57
CA LYS A 117 -12.28 -31.62 1.01
C LYS A 117 -11.37 -31.31 -0.18
N ALA A 118 -10.28 -32.05 -0.30
CA ALA A 118 -9.38 -31.92 -1.44
C ALA A 118 -10.01 -32.54 -2.73
N PRO A 119 -9.71 -31.99 -3.92
CA PRO A 119 -9.07 -30.69 -4.11
C PRO A 119 -10.06 -29.54 -3.84
N TRP A 120 -9.57 -28.46 -3.25
CA TRP A 120 -10.28 -27.19 -3.15
C TRP A 120 -9.44 -26.07 -3.77
N TYR A 121 -10.06 -24.94 -4.08
CA TYR A 121 -9.43 -23.81 -4.77
C TYR A 121 -9.67 -22.52 -3.99
N SER A 122 -8.82 -21.51 -4.20
CA SER A 122 -8.90 -20.24 -3.46
C SER A 122 -8.82 -19.06 -4.41
N GLY A 123 -9.72 -18.09 -4.25
CA GLY A 123 -9.70 -16.85 -5.05
C GLY A 123 -8.41 -16.05 -4.82
N MET A 124 -7.90 -16.05 -3.58
CA MET A 124 -6.60 -15.48 -3.23
C MET A 124 -5.47 -16.13 -4.04
N THR A 125 -5.40 -17.47 -4.04
CA THR A 125 -4.35 -18.20 -4.75
C THR A 125 -4.38 -17.93 -6.24
N GLN A 126 -5.56 -17.93 -6.86
CA GLN A 126 -5.71 -17.65 -8.29
C GLN A 126 -5.24 -16.23 -8.63
N GLY A 127 -5.65 -15.23 -7.83
CA GLY A 127 -5.27 -13.83 -8.01
C GLY A 127 -3.77 -13.61 -7.85
N VAL A 128 -3.17 -14.10 -6.75
CA VAL A 128 -1.73 -13.97 -6.50
C VAL A 128 -0.89 -14.69 -7.55
N ALA A 129 -1.33 -15.87 -8.00
CA ALA A 129 -0.66 -16.58 -9.08
C ALA A 129 -0.72 -15.80 -10.41
N ALA A 130 -1.86 -15.19 -10.74
CA ALA A 130 -1.96 -14.30 -11.91
C ALA A 130 -1.01 -13.10 -11.79
N SER A 131 -0.96 -12.44 -10.63
CA SER A 131 -0.02 -11.36 -10.32
C SER A 131 1.44 -11.77 -10.51
N PHE A 132 1.80 -12.98 -10.10
CA PHE A 132 3.13 -13.55 -10.33
C PHE A 132 3.39 -13.77 -11.83
N LEU A 133 2.44 -14.32 -12.57
CA LEU A 133 2.58 -14.58 -14.02
C LEU A 133 2.76 -13.29 -14.82
N PHE A 134 2.10 -12.18 -14.45
CA PHE A 134 2.34 -10.87 -15.08
C PHE A 134 3.76 -10.38 -14.85
N ARG A 135 4.31 -10.58 -13.64
CA ARG A 135 5.69 -10.22 -13.29
C ARG A 135 6.70 -11.11 -14.02
N TYR A 136 6.42 -12.40 -14.14
CA TYR A 136 7.22 -13.30 -14.96
C TYR A 136 7.23 -12.83 -16.42
N TYR A 137 6.06 -12.53 -17.00
CA TYR A 137 5.94 -11.97 -18.33
C TYR A 137 6.70 -10.63 -18.46
N ASP A 138 6.69 -9.76 -17.46
CA ASP A 138 7.45 -8.51 -17.54
C ASP A 138 8.95 -8.78 -17.72
N LEU A 139 9.50 -9.78 -17.04
CA LEU A 139 10.92 -10.13 -17.13
C LEU A 139 11.28 -10.88 -18.41
N THR A 140 10.45 -11.83 -18.85
CA THR A 140 10.80 -12.80 -19.90
C THR A 140 10.15 -12.51 -21.24
N LYS A 141 9.06 -11.75 -21.25
CA LYS A 141 8.14 -11.56 -22.38
C LYS A 141 7.54 -12.86 -22.92
N ASP A 142 7.52 -13.93 -22.11
CA ASP A 142 6.89 -15.20 -22.45
C ASP A 142 5.36 -15.09 -22.41
N LYS A 143 4.73 -15.18 -23.59
CA LYS A 143 3.28 -15.03 -23.76
C LYS A 143 2.48 -16.19 -23.16
N GLU A 144 3.08 -17.35 -22.92
CA GLU A 144 2.40 -18.47 -22.26
C GLU A 144 1.95 -18.08 -20.85
N ALA A 145 2.76 -17.29 -20.12
CA ALA A 145 2.39 -16.78 -18.81
C ALA A 145 1.15 -15.87 -18.84
N LEU A 146 0.99 -15.06 -19.90
CA LEU A 146 -0.22 -14.25 -20.08
C LEU A 146 -1.44 -15.13 -20.34
N GLU A 147 -1.33 -16.17 -21.16
CA GLU A 147 -2.47 -17.06 -21.41
C GLU A 147 -2.86 -17.85 -20.15
N LEU A 148 -1.87 -18.36 -19.41
CA LEU A 148 -2.10 -18.99 -18.11
C LEU A 148 -2.81 -18.03 -17.15
N SER A 149 -2.39 -16.76 -17.07
CA SER A 149 -3.04 -15.77 -16.21
C SER A 149 -4.53 -15.58 -16.53
N LYS A 150 -4.90 -15.58 -17.83
CA LYS A 150 -6.31 -15.56 -18.25
C LYS A 150 -7.06 -16.80 -17.83
N GLN A 151 -6.47 -17.97 -18.00
CA GLN A 151 -7.12 -19.22 -17.62
C GLN A 151 -7.34 -19.32 -16.11
N LEU A 152 -6.38 -18.82 -15.31
CA LEU A 152 -6.50 -18.75 -13.85
C LEU A 152 -7.62 -17.80 -13.41
N ILE A 153 -7.67 -16.59 -14.00
CA ILE A 153 -8.70 -15.60 -13.66
C ILE A 153 -10.08 -16.05 -14.15
N ARG A 154 -10.20 -16.65 -15.34
CA ARG A 154 -11.47 -17.22 -15.81
C ARG A 154 -12.02 -18.28 -14.86
N PHE A 155 -11.16 -19.10 -14.24
CA PHE A 155 -11.57 -20.01 -13.17
C PHE A 155 -12.00 -19.24 -11.91
N MET A 156 -11.19 -18.29 -11.45
CA MET A 156 -11.47 -17.46 -10.27
C MET A 156 -12.86 -16.81 -10.36
N LEU A 157 -13.22 -16.27 -11.52
CA LEU A 157 -14.47 -15.55 -11.79
C LEU A 157 -15.73 -16.44 -11.83
N LYS A 158 -15.59 -17.77 -11.73
CA LYS A 158 -16.74 -18.68 -11.65
C LYS A 158 -17.43 -18.57 -10.29
N PRO A 159 -18.77 -18.70 -10.21
CA PRO A 159 -19.49 -18.79 -8.94
C PRO A 159 -19.04 -19.97 -8.08
N GLU A 160 -19.10 -19.84 -6.75
CA GLU A 160 -18.85 -20.96 -5.81
C GLU A 160 -19.73 -22.19 -6.10
N SER A 161 -20.98 -21.95 -6.53
CA SER A 161 -21.95 -22.99 -6.89
C SER A 161 -21.55 -23.81 -8.12
N GLU A 162 -20.62 -23.28 -8.93
CA GLU A 162 -20.05 -23.95 -10.11
C GLU A 162 -18.62 -24.45 -9.82
N GLY A 163 -18.21 -24.49 -8.54
CA GLY A 163 -16.86 -24.88 -8.12
C GLY A 163 -15.81 -23.78 -8.29
N GLY A 164 -16.22 -22.54 -8.57
CA GLY A 164 -15.36 -21.36 -8.65
C GLY A 164 -15.10 -20.68 -7.32
N THR A 165 -14.76 -19.38 -7.36
CA THR A 165 -14.34 -18.62 -6.17
C THR A 165 -15.14 -17.34 -5.93
N ILE A 166 -16.07 -16.97 -6.83
CA ILE A 166 -16.95 -15.83 -6.62
C ILE A 166 -18.16 -16.23 -5.78
N GLY A 167 -18.17 -15.71 -4.56
CA GLY A 167 -19.23 -15.86 -3.60
C GLY A 167 -20.11 -14.61 -3.46
N ARG A 168 -20.88 -14.63 -2.38
CA ARG A 168 -21.74 -13.54 -1.94
C ARG A 168 -21.65 -13.39 -0.43
N THR A 169 -21.51 -12.15 0.04
CA THR A 169 -21.66 -11.81 1.45
C THR A 169 -23.10 -12.03 1.92
N LYS A 170 -23.36 -11.91 3.22
CA LYS A 170 -24.73 -12.05 3.78
C LYS A 170 -25.73 -11.05 3.18
N GLU A 171 -25.28 -9.85 2.87
CA GLU A 171 -26.09 -8.79 2.25
C GLU A 171 -26.16 -8.92 0.71
N GLY A 172 -25.55 -9.96 0.13
CA GLY A 172 -25.58 -10.19 -1.32
C GLY A 172 -24.52 -9.43 -2.11
N ALA A 173 -23.53 -8.83 -1.45
CA ALA A 173 -22.41 -8.18 -2.15
C ALA A 173 -21.46 -9.23 -2.74
N MET A 174 -20.88 -8.96 -3.90
CA MET A 174 -19.97 -9.89 -4.58
C MET A 174 -18.65 -10.03 -3.84
N TRP A 175 -18.20 -11.27 -3.62
CA TRP A 175 -17.00 -11.53 -2.83
C TRP A 175 -16.08 -12.55 -3.50
N ILE A 176 -14.77 -12.29 -3.47
CA ILE A 176 -13.74 -13.26 -3.83
C ILE A 176 -13.42 -14.08 -2.59
N GLU A 177 -13.81 -15.35 -2.59
CA GLU A 177 -13.65 -16.22 -1.42
C GLU A 177 -12.24 -16.85 -1.38
N GLU A 178 -11.54 -16.70 -0.25
CA GLU A 178 -10.29 -17.42 0.03
C GLU A 178 -10.55 -18.91 0.24
N TYR A 179 -11.67 -19.23 0.88
CA TYR A 179 -12.10 -20.58 1.21
C TYR A 179 -13.54 -20.82 0.70
N PRO A 180 -13.73 -20.98 -0.62
CA PRO A 180 -15.03 -21.23 -1.22
C PRO A 180 -15.76 -22.39 -0.55
N ASN A 181 -17.05 -22.22 -0.26
CA ASN A 181 -17.93 -23.18 0.41
C ASN A 181 -17.56 -23.52 1.87
N LEU A 182 -16.61 -22.81 2.50
CA LEU A 182 -16.30 -22.98 3.93
C LEU A 182 -17.11 -22.02 4.81
N ALA A 183 -18.27 -22.47 5.30
CA ALA A 183 -19.17 -21.64 6.10
C ALA A 183 -18.52 -21.02 7.36
N SER A 184 -17.57 -21.71 7.99
CA SER A 184 -16.90 -21.24 9.22
C SER A 184 -15.93 -20.09 8.98
N SER A 185 -15.48 -19.88 7.75
CA SER A 185 -14.52 -18.83 7.37
C SER A 185 -14.93 -18.15 6.08
N LYS A 186 -16.22 -17.80 5.97
CA LYS A 186 -16.75 -17.09 4.81
C LYS A 186 -16.35 -15.61 4.85
N SER A 187 -16.04 -15.07 3.68
CA SER A 187 -15.65 -13.69 3.49
C SER A 187 -14.44 -13.28 4.33
N VAL A 188 -13.32 -13.98 4.15
CA VAL A 188 -12.03 -13.59 4.74
C VAL A 188 -11.50 -12.35 4.02
N LEU A 189 -11.08 -11.34 4.79
CA LEU A 189 -10.70 -10.03 4.24
C LEU A 189 -9.39 -10.06 3.45
N ASN A 190 -8.36 -10.64 4.04
CA ASN A 190 -7.03 -10.74 3.44
C ASN A 190 -7.01 -11.47 2.08
N GLY A 191 -7.64 -12.65 2.02
CA GLY A 191 -7.70 -13.40 0.78
C GLY A 191 -8.56 -12.71 -0.29
N PHE A 192 -9.60 -11.97 0.13
CA PHE A 192 -10.36 -11.11 -0.77
C PHE A 192 -9.49 -10.00 -1.37
N ILE A 193 -8.71 -9.30 -0.54
CA ILE A 193 -7.88 -8.17 -0.97
C ILE A 193 -6.82 -8.64 -1.98
N ASN A 194 -6.05 -9.68 -1.66
CA ASN A 194 -5.05 -10.23 -2.57
C ASN A 194 -5.66 -10.78 -3.88
N GLY A 195 -6.86 -11.38 -3.79
CA GLY A 195 -7.62 -11.75 -4.98
C GLY A 195 -8.00 -10.55 -5.84
N LEU A 196 -8.51 -9.48 -5.20
CA LEU A 196 -8.90 -8.24 -5.87
C LEU A 196 -7.70 -7.56 -6.56
N VAL A 197 -6.52 -7.57 -5.93
CA VAL A 197 -5.27 -7.06 -6.53
C VAL A 197 -4.95 -7.81 -7.82
N GLY A 198 -4.93 -9.16 -7.79
CA GLY A 198 -4.66 -9.95 -8.97
C GLY A 198 -5.69 -9.76 -10.08
N LEU A 199 -6.97 -9.61 -9.73
CA LEU A 199 -8.03 -9.31 -10.69
C LEU A 199 -7.90 -7.90 -11.27
N LYS A 200 -7.47 -6.90 -10.48
CA LYS A 200 -7.23 -5.55 -10.97
C LYS A 200 -6.06 -5.51 -11.95
N GLU A 201 -4.94 -6.16 -11.62
CA GLU A 201 -3.81 -6.29 -12.54
C GLU A 201 -4.24 -7.00 -13.83
N TYR A 202 -5.07 -8.05 -13.75
CA TYR A 202 -5.66 -8.71 -14.92
C TYR A 202 -6.46 -7.74 -15.79
N CYS A 203 -7.35 -6.95 -15.20
CA CYS A 203 -8.15 -5.97 -15.95
C CYS A 203 -7.28 -4.91 -16.63
N MET A 204 -6.10 -4.60 -16.09
CA MET A 204 -5.14 -3.69 -16.71
C MET A 204 -4.42 -4.31 -17.92
N PHE A 205 -4.14 -5.61 -17.88
CA PHE A 205 -3.54 -6.34 -19.02
C PHE A 205 -4.56 -6.70 -20.11
N PHE A 206 -5.82 -6.89 -19.73
CA PHE A 206 -6.90 -7.32 -20.62
C PHE A 206 -8.11 -6.37 -20.51
N PRO A 207 -7.97 -5.12 -20.98
CA PRO A 207 -9.02 -4.10 -20.85
C PRO A 207 -10.30 -4.41 -21.65
N ASP A 208 -10.24 -5.36 -22.58
CA ASP A 208 -11.40 -5.79 -23.38
C ASP A 208 -12.23 -6.89 -22.71
N ASP A 209 -11.79 -7.46 -21.59
CA ASP A 209 -12.56 -8.47 -20.84
C ASP A 209 -13.60 -7.78 -19.94
N ALA A 210 -14.70 -7.36 -20.56
CA ALA A 210 -15.79 -6.65 -19.90
C ALA A 210 -16.39 -7.41 -18.70
N LYS A 211 -16.36 -8.75 -18.72
CA LYS A 211 -16.87 -9.57 -17.62
C LYS A 211 -15.96 -9.47 -16.39
N ALA A 212 -14.64 -9.57 -16.59
CA ALA A 212 -13.67 -9.43 -15.51
C ALA A 212 -13.74 -8.04 -14.87
N ILE A 213 -13.86 -6.99 -15.70
CA ILE A 213 -14.01 -5.60 -15.23
C ILE A 213 -15.29 -5.43 -14.41
N ALA A 214 -16.43 -5.94 -14.88
CA ALA A 214 -17.70 -5.83 -14.17
C ALA A 214 -17.66 -6.54 -12.80
N ILE A 215 -17.01 -7.71 -12.72
CA ILE A 215 -16.83 -8.45 -11.46
C ILE A 215 -15.86 -7.69 -10.54
N HIS A 216 -14.74 -7.21 -11.08
CA HIS A 216 -13.78 -6.39 -10.36
C HIS A 216 -14.45 -5.19 -9.70
N ASP A 217 -15.19 -4.39 -10.47
CA ASP A 217 -15.84 -3.17 -9.99
C ASP A 217 -16.90 -3.50 -8.94
N SER A 218 -17.63 -4.60 -9.12
CA SER A 218 -18.58 -5.10 -8.13
C SER A 218 -17.91 -5.51 -6.82
N CYS A 219 -16.75 -6.19 -6.88
CA CYS A 219 -15.96 -6.55 -5.71
C CYS A 219 -15.38 -5.31 -5.02
N TYR A 220 -14.84 -4.36 -5.78
CA TYR A 220 -14.31 -3.11 -5.23
C TYR A 220 -15.36 -2.34 -4.43
N VAL A 221 -16.60 -2.24 -4.95
CA VAL A 221 -17.73 -1.65 -4.21
C VAL A 221 -18.08 -2.50 -2.97
N ALA A 222 -18.15 -3.83 -3.11
CA ALA A 222 -18.51 -4.75 -2.04
C ALA A 222 -17.55 -4.70 -0.83
N MET A 223 -16.27 -4.46 -1.09
CA MET A 223 -15.25 -4.31 -0.05
C MET A 223 -15.63 -3.18 0.92
N PHE A 224 -15.87 -1.96 0.42
CA PHE A 224 -16.26 -0.82 1.26
C PHE A 224 -17.61 -1.04 1.96
N GLN A 225 -18.58 -1.66 1.28
CA GLN A 225 -19.84 -2.06 1.90
C GLN A 225 -19.67 -3.06 3.05
N SER A 226 -18.54 -3.77 3.10
CA SER A 226 -18.27 -4.83 4.06
C SER A 226 -17.27 -4.43 5.16
N LEU A 227 -16.42 -3.41 4.97
CA LEU A 227 -15.35 -3.04 5.92
C LEU A 227 -15.84 -2.86 7.36
N ASP A 228 -16.96 -2.17 7.51
CA ASP A 228 -17.58 -1.94 8.81
C ASP A 228 -17.91 -3.25 9.58
N LYS A 229 -18.09 -4.38 8.87
CA LYS A 229 -18.36 -5.69 9.48
C LYS A 229 -17.11 -6.36 10.07
N TYR A 230 -15.91 -5.90 9.71
CA TYR A 230 -14.65 -6.38 10.26
C TYR A 230 -14.19 -5.54 11.45
N ASN A 231 -14.53 -4.24 11.43
CA ASN A 231 -14.21 -3.30 12.51
C ASN A 231 -14.85 -3.71 13.84
N THR A 232 -14.03 -3.79 14.87
CA THR A 232 -14.45 -3.93 16.27
C THR A 232 -14.17 -2.63 17.02
N ALA A 233 -14.51 -2.56 18.30
CA ALA A 233 -14.36 -1.33 19.08
C ALA A 233 -12.90 -0.85 19.24
N SER A 234 -11.93 -1.75 19.10
CA SER A 234 -10.51 -1.47 19.33
C SER A 234 -9.56 -2.32 18.47
N TRP A 235 -10.07 -3.01 17.45
CA TRP A 235 -9.32 -3.93 16.59
C TRP A 235 -10.10 -4.27 15.31
N THR A 236 -9.70 -5.32 14.59
CA THR A 236 -10.40 -5.88 13.43
C THR A 236 -10.54 -7.40 13.55
N SER A 237 -11.35 -8.01 12.68
CA SER A 237 -11.64 -9.44 12.66
C SER A 237 -11.13 -10.09 11.38
N TYR A 238 -10.74 -11.36 11.45
CA TYR A 238 -10.21 -12.10 10.30
C TYR A 238 -11.25 -12.29 9.18
N ASN A 239 -12.48 -12.58 9.60
CA ASN A 239 -13.62 -12.82 8.75
C ASN A 239 -14.89 -12.25 9.41
N ARG A 240 -16.01 -12.35 8.70
CA ARG A 240 -17.29 -11.78 9.15
C ARG A 240 -18.00 -12.56 10.26
N ASN A 241 -17.49 -13.74 10.62
CA ASN A 241 -18.00 -14.53 11.76
C ASN A 241 -17.39 -14.08 13.09
N GLY A 242 -16.43 -13.13 13.06
CA GLY A 242 -15.69 -12.66 14.23
C GLY A 242 -14.40 -13.46 14.45
N GLY A 243 -13.72 -13.16 15.57
CA GLY A 243 -12.39 -13.67 15.86
C GLY A 243 -11.32 -12.64 15.49
N GLY A 244 -10.75 -12.02 16.53
CA GLY A 244 -9.69 -11.02 16.35
C GLY A 244 -8.47 -11.62 15.68
N ILE A 245 -7.74 -10.77 14.96
CA ILE A 245 -6.49 -11.16 14.31
C ILE A 245 -5.29 -10.92 15.23
N SER A 246 -4.17 -11.60 14.99
CA SER A 246 -2.92 -11.35 15.72
C SER A 246 -2.30 -10.00 15.33
N ASN A 247 -1.31 -9.55 16.10
CA ASN A 247 -0.59 -8.29 15.79
C ASN A 247 0.07 -8.36 14.40
N SER A 248 0.69 -9.49 14.07
CA SER A 248 1.32 -9.72 12.77
C SER A 248 0.34 -9.53 11.61
N TYR A 249 -0.85 -10.11 11.78
CA TYR A 249 -1.90 -10.05 10.77
C TYR A 249 -2.49 -8.64 10.63
N MET A 250 -2.64 -7.89 11.72
CA MET A 250 -3.08 -6.48 11.66
C MET A 250 -2.11 -5.64 10.84
N ARG A 251 -0.82 -5.85 11.02
CA ARG A 251 0.20 -5.16 10.23
C ARG A 251 0.08 -5.53 8.75
N TYR A 252 -0.08 -6.82 8.47
CA TYR A 252 -0.28 -7.28 7.09
C TYR A 252 -1.53 -6.67 6.45
N GLU A 253 -2.65 -6.60 7.16
CA GLU A 253 -3.87 -5.94 6.67
C GLU A 253 -3.67 -4.42 6.44
N ILE A 254 -2.94 -3.71 7.29
CA ILE A 254 -2.63 -2.28 7.05
C ILE A 254 -1.81 -2.12 5.76
N GLU A 255 -0.82 -2.99 5.54
CA GLU A 255 0.04 -2.98 4.35
C GLU A 255 -0.74 -3.37 3.07
N GLU A 256 -1.73 -4.25 3.18
CA GLU A 256 -2.68 -4.53 2.11
C GLU A 256 -3.49 -3.30 1.70
N PHE A 257 -3.93 -2.51 2.67
CA PHE A 257 -4.63 -1.26 2.38
C PHE A 257 -3.72 -0.19 1.78
N ASP A 258 -2.45 -0.12 2.19
CA ASP A 258 -1.47 0.77 1.55
C ASP A 258 -1.22 0.34 0.09
N HIS A 259 -1.19 -0.97 -0.15
CA HIS A 259 -1.10 -1.52 -1.50
C HIS A 259 -2.32 -1.17 -2.36
N LEU A 260 -3.54 -1.34 -1.84
CA LEU A 260 -4.76 -0.91 -2.53
C LEU A 260 -4.75 0.60 -2.79
N TYR A 261 -4.33 1.42 -1.83
CA TYR A 261 -4.18 2.86 -2.02
C TYR A 261 -3.20 3.18 -3.17
N SER A 262 -2.08 2.46 -3.28
CA SER A 262 -1.13 2.63 -4.39
C SER A 262 -1.73 2.35 -5.77
N ILE A 263 -2.72 1.44 -5.84
CA ILE A 263 -3.41 1.05 -7.08
C ILE A 263 -4.53 2.03 -7.44
N TYR A 264 -5.38 2.38 -6.47
CA TYR A 264 -6.63 3.11 -6.74
C TYR A 264 -6.55 4.61 -6.42
N GLY A 265 -5.65 5.04 -5.52
CA GLY A 265 -5.58 6.41 -5.02
C GLY A 265 -6.83 6.86 -4.25
N ASP A 266 -7.64 5.92 -3.74
CA ASP A 266 -8.84 6.22 -2.97
C ASP A 266 -8.51 6.43 -1.49
N GLU A 267 -8.72 7.64 -0.98
CA GLU A 267 -8.40 8.02 0.41
C GLU A 267 -9.16 7.22 1.48
N ARG A 268 -10.27 6.56 1.13
CA ARG A 268 -10.99 5.68 2.06
C ARG A 268 -10.12 4.52 2.56
N PHE A 269 -9.13 4.10 1.77
CA PHE A 269 -8.13 3.12 2.22
C PHE A 269 -7.29 3.66 3.37
N ARG A 270 -6.79 4.88 3.22
CA ARG A 270 -5.98 5.55 4.24
C ARG A 270 -6.78 5.86 5.48
N ASP A 271 -8.06 6.18 5.35
CA ASP A 271 -8.97 6.32 6.48
C ASP A 271 -9.07 5.05 7.31
N GLN A 272 -9.26 3.90 6.64
CA GLN A 272 -9.29 2.61 7.33
C GLN A 272 -7.94 2.28 7.98
N MET A 273 -6.82 2.59 7.30
CA MET A 273 -5.48 2.45 7.86
C MET A 273 -5.29 3.31 9.11
N ARG A 274 -5.72 4.57 9.13
CA ARG A 274 -5.61 5.45 10.31
C ARG A 274 -6.35 4.90 11.52
N ILE A 275 -7.55 4.34 11.31
CA ILE A 275 -8.33 3.67 12.37
C ILE A 275 -7.57 2.46 12.94
N TRP A 276 -7.05 1.60 12.08
CA TRP A 276 -6.33 0.40 12.52
C TRP A 276 -4.95 0.69 13.09
N ALA A 277 -4.20 1.61 12.48
CA ALA A 277 -2.89 2.06 12.94
C ALA A 277 -2.98 2.64 14.36
N LYS A 278 -4.03 3.42 14.65
CA LYS A 278 -4.35 3.89 16.00
C LYS A 278 -4.44 2.75 17.02
N PHE A 279 -5.04 1.62 16.65
CA PHE A 279 -5.17 0.47 17.54
C PHE A 279 -3.91 -0.38 17.63
N ALA A 280 -3.07 -0.33 16.60
CA ALA A 280 -1.84 -1.11 16.47
C ALA A 280 -0.63 -0.47 17.16
N VAL A 281 -0.73 0.80 17.62
CA VAL A 281 0.37 1.48 18.32
C VAL A 281 0.94 0.64 19.45
N GLY A 282 2.25 0.38 19.42
CA GLY A 282 2.98 -0.40 20.42
C GLY A 282 2.69 -1.91 20.39
N LYS A 283 1.92 -2.40 19.42
CA LYS A 283 1.61 -3.82 19.22
C LYS A 283 2.46 -4.40 18.10
N TYR A 284 3.72 -4.66 18.43
CA TYR A 284 4.69 -5.19 17.47
C TYR A 284 4.42 -6.65 17.10
N ASP A 285 4.97 -7.04 15.94
CA ASP A 285 4.96 -8.42 15.47
C ASP A 285 5.99 -9.26 16.25
N ALA A 286 5.55 -10.41 16.74
CA ALA A 286 6.40 -11.42 17.39
C ALA A 286 6.32 -12.80 16.71
N GLU A 287 5.56 -12.93 15.62
CA GLU A 287 5.24 -14.19 14.94
C GLU A 287 5.96 -14.33 13.60
N LEU A 288 6.02 -13.26 12.80
CA LEU A 288 6.64 -13.27 11.48
C LEU A 288 8.12 -12.93 11.57
N HIS A 289 8.97 -13.94 11.38
CA HIS A 289 10.42 -13.80 11.47
C HIS A 289 11.05 -13.26 10.19
N PHE A 290 10.24 -12.94 9.19
CA PHE A 290 10.66 -12.41 7.89
C PHE A 290 10.20 -10.97 7.66
N LEU A 291 9.70 -10.26 8.66
CA LEU A 291 9.58 -8.81 8.56
C LEU A 291 10.95 -8.13 8.54
N ILE A 292 11.10 -7.13 7.68
CA ILE A 292 12.29 -6.26 7.67
C ILE A 292 12.30 -5.39 8.94
N ARG A 293 11.14 -4.83 9.31
CA ARG A 293 10.98 -3.88 10.44
C ARG A 293 9.98 -4.38 11.46
N THR A 294 10.39 -5.32 12.30
CA THR A 294 9.52 -5.95 13.32
C THR A 294 8.99 -4.97 14.39
N LYS A 295 9.70 -3.86 14.62
CA LYS A 295 9.36 -2.83 15.63
C LYS A 295 8.80 -1.52 15.04
N TYR A 296 8.33 -1.53 13.79
CA TYR A 296 7.77 -0.32 13.17
C TYR A 296 6.34 -0.06 13.64
N ASP A 297 5.97 1.18 13.97
CA ASP A 297 4.59 1.57 14.25
C ASP A 297 4.00 2.35 13.08
N PHE A 298 2.75 2.07 12.71
CA PHE A 298 2.08 2.81 11.62
C PHE A 298 1.54 4.17 12.07
N ALA A 299 1.35 4.37 13.38
CA ALA A 299 0.91 5.64 13.94
C ALA A 299 1.68 6.04 15.20
N TYR A 300 1.83 7.35 15.40
CA TYR A 300 2.33 7.94 16.63
C TYR A 300 1.17 8.51 17.46
N LEU A 301 0.93 7.99 18.67
CA LEU A 301 -0.12 8.51 19.55
C LEU A 301 0.39 9.73 20.33
N LEU A 302 -0.21 10.90 20.07
CA LEU A 302 0.16 12.14 20.74
C LEU A 302 -0.65 12.37 22.03
N PRO A 303 -0.02 12.89 23.09
CA PRO A 303 -0.72 13.43 24.24
C PRO A 303 -1.33 14.80 23.92
N HIS A 304 -2.24 15.26 24.78
CA HIS A 304 -2.68 16.65 24.75
C HIS A 304 -1.52 17.57 25.18
N ASN A 305 -1.30 18.62 24.42
CA ASN A 305 -0.35 19.67 24.75
C ASN A 305 -1.12 20.92 25.22
N THR A 306 -0.94 21.26 26.49
CA THR A 306 -1.64 22.37 27.16
C THR A 306 -1.16 23.74 26.68
N THR A 307 0.12 23.88 26.31
CA THR A 307 0.70 25.14 25.83
C THR A 307 0.05 25.62 24.54
N VAL A 308 -0.22 24.70 23.62
CA VAL A 308 -0.83 25.02 22.33
C VAL A 308 -2.33 24.72 22.28
N ASN A 309 -2.90 24.21 23.38
CA ASN A 309 -4.26 23.67 23.44
C ASN A 309 -4.59 22.75 22.23
N GLY A 310 -3.87 21.63 22.13
CA GLY A 310 -3.99 20.73 20.99
C GLY A 310 -2.95 19.61 21.03
N CYS A 311 -2.22 19.40 19.94
CA CYS A 311 -1.19 18.36 19.86
C CYS A 311 0.04 18.82 19.06
N VAL A 312 1.21 18.28 19.43
CA VAL A 312 2.51 18.58 18.80
C VAL A 312 3.26 17.28 18.56
N TYR A 313 3.68 17.05 17.32
CA TYR A 313 4.65 16.04 16.95
C TYR A 313 6.00 16.72 16.70
N ASP A 314 7.03 16.31 17.44
CA ASP A 314 8.42 16.72 17.21
C ASP A 314 9.32 15.49 17.34
N GLN A 315 9.81 15.00 16.19
CA GLN A 315 10.71 13.84 16.11
C GLN A 315 11.82 14.08 15.09
N LYS A 316 12.43 15.27 15.14
CA LYS A 316 13.48 15.70 14.18
C LYS A 316 14.60 14.69 13.99
N ASP A 317 15.07 14.06 15.06
CA ASP A 317 16.20 13.12 15.00
C ASP A 317 15.82 11.82 14.27
N LEU A 318 14.69 11.22 14.64
CA LEU A 318 14.18 10.01 13.97
C LEU A 318 13.90 10.31 12.51
N PHE A 319 13.22 11.43 12.23
CA PHE A 319 12.88 11.84 10.87
C PHE A 319 14.12 12.04 10.00
N SER A 320 15.14 12.73 10.53
CA SER A 320 16.38 13.00 9.80
C SER A 320 17.18 11.73 9.49
N LYS A 321 17.16 10.74 10.39
CA LYS A 321 17.83 9.44 10.18
C LYS A 321 17.12 8.55 9.15
N SER A 322 15.81 8.75 8.98
CA SER A 322 14.96 7.94 8.11
C SER A 322 14.74 8.52 6.71
N MET A 323 15.45 9.60 6.34
CA MET A 323 15.38 10.14 4.98
C MET A 323 16.21 9.33 4.00
N SER A 324 15.65 9.12 2.81
CA SER A 324 16.29 8.39 1.72
C SER A 324 17.03 9.32 0.78
N ARG A 325 18.26 8.95 0.40
CA ARG A 325 19.05 9.71 -0.59
C ARG A 325 18.43 9.57 -1.98
N CYS A 326 18.38 10.66 -2.73
CA CYS A 326 17.90 10.69 -4.10
C CYS A 326 19.04 10.48 -5.10
N ASP A 327 18.75 9.71 -6.14
CA ASP A 327 19.65 9.55 -7.29
C ASP A 327 19.54 10.75 -8.25
N ILE A 328 20.70 11.11 -8.83
CA ILE A 328 20.77 12.19 -9.82
C ILE A 328 20.37 11.61 -11.17
N VAL A 329 19.28 12.11 -11.75
CA VAL A 329 18.80 11.66 -13.08
C VAL A 329 19.52 12.39 -14.21
N ASN A 330 19.72 13.70 -14.05
CA ASN A 330 20.47 14.51 -15.00
C ASN A 330 21.20 15.64 -14.28
N SER A 331 22.36 16.00 -14.80
CA SER A 331 23.30 16.87 -14.12
C SER A 331 24.07 17.71 -15.12
N ASN A 332 24.17 19.02 -14.88
CA ASN A 332 25.17 19.88 -15.51
C ASN A 332 25.79 20.82 -14.47
N ARG A 333 26.77 21.63 -14.89
CA ARG A 333 27.57 22.53 -14.03
C ARG A 333 26.77 23.50 -13.15
N LYS A 334 25.49 23.75 -13.44
CA LYS A 334 24.63 24.68 -12.69
C LYS A 334 23.28 24.07 -12.26
N LYS A 335 22.88 22.92 -12.81
CA LYS A 335 21.56 22.32 -12.58
C LYS A 335 21.70 20.85 -12.25
N ARG A 336 20.93 20.41 -11.26
CA ARG A 336 20.76 19.01 -10.90
C ARG A 336 19.26 18.70 -10.84
N ASN A 337 18.87 17.61 -11.49
CA ASN A 337 17.50 17.13 -11.47
C ASN A 337 17.46 15.77 -10.77
N TYR A 338 16.53 15.63 -9.84
CA TYR A 338 16.28 14.43 -9.06
C TYR A 338 14.84 14.00 -9.33
N LYS A 339 14.65 12.73 -9.67
CA LYS A 339 13.32 12.11 -9.74
C LYS A 339 13.19 11.19 -8.54
N LEU A 340 12.08 11.30 -7.83
CA LEU A 340 11.86 10.54 -6.63
C LEU A 340 11.25 9.18 -6.97
N LYS A 341 11.57 8.16 -6.16
CA LYS A 341 10.94 6.83 -6.25
C LYS A 341 9.46 6.92 -5.90
N ASN A 342 9.16 7.58 -4.78
CA ASN A 342 7.83 7.92 -4.31
C ASN A 342 7.72 9.44 -4.13
N SER A 343 6.50 9.96 -4.21
CA SER A 343 6.29 11.39 -3.94
C SER A 343 6.62 11.72 -2.49
N SER A 344 7.16 12.91 -2.26
CA SER A 344 7.51 13.42 -0.93
C SER A 344 6.94 14.81 -0.70
N TYR A 345 6.87 15.22 0.57
CA TYR A 345 6.50 16.56 1.00
C TYR A 345 7.70 17.32 1.57
N TYR A 346 8.83 16.63 1.77
CA TYR A 346 9.98 17.14 2.49
C TYR A 346 11.28 16.71 1.83
N CYS A 347 12.16 17.67 1.62
CA CYS A 347 13.49 17.48 1.08
C CYS A 347 14.52 18.21 1.95
N GLU A 348 15.63 17.54 2.22
CA GLU A 348 16.83 18.16 2.77
C GLU A 348 17.97 18.09 1.76
N ILE A 349 18.67 19.20 1.57
CA ILE A 349 19.83 19.35 0.70
C ILE A 349 21.05 19.66 1.58
N LYS A 350 21.92 18.68 1.77
CA LYS A 350 23.17 18.82 2.54
C LYS A 350 24.35 19.12 1.62
N PHE A 351 25.22 20.01 2.09
CA PHE A 351 26.47 20.35 1.42
C PHE A 351 27.67 19.79 2.20
N PRO A 352 28.66 19.17 1.52
CA PRO A 352 29.83 18.60 2.19
C PRO A 352 30.77 19.62 2.89
N ASP A 353 30.61 20.94 2.68
CA ASP A 353 31.44 22.01 3.29
C ASP A 353 30.61 23.22 3.77
N LYS A 354 31.26 24.26 4.34
CA LYS A 354 30.68 25.61 4.59
C LYS A 354 30.15 26.33 3.33
N LEU A 355 30.15 25.68 2.17
CA LEU A 355 29.56 26.15 0.91
C LEU A 355 28.10 26.61 1.05
N ALA A 356 27.34 26.02 1.98
CA ALA A 356 25.98 26.47 2.30
C ALA A 356 25.90 27.97 2.69
N GLN A 357 26.97 28.54 3.25
CA GLN A 357 27.03 29.97 3.61
C GLN A 357 27.22 30.89 2.39
N PHE A 358 27.64 30.36 1.24
CA PHE A 358 28.00 31.14 0.04
C PHE A 358 27.19 30.77 -1.20
N THR A 359 26.41 29.70 -1.15
CA THR A 359 25.50 29.28 -2.21
C THR A 359 24.08 29.14 -1.67
N HIS A 360 23.19 30.05 -2.09
CA HIS A 360 21.74 29.88 -1.96
C HIS A 360 21.20 29.26 -3.26
N PRO A 361 21.09 27.92 -3.36
CA PRO A 361 20.51 27.30 -4.53
C PRO A 361 19.03 27.67 -4.64
N LYS A 362 18.56 27.84 -5.88
CA LYS A 362 17.12 27.89 -6.14
C LYS A 362 16.61 26.46 -6.26
N ILE A 363 15.64 26.11 -5.40
CA ILE A 363 14.99 24.81 -5.39
C ILE A 363 13.61 24.99 -6.04
N ASP A 364 13.34 24.20 -7.07
CA ASP A 364 12.02 24.09 -7.67
C ASP A 364 11.57 22.62 -7.57
N ALA A 365 10.36 22.36 -7.08
CA ALA A 365 9.78 21.03 -7.03
C ALA A 365 8.58 20.91 -7.97
N PHE A 366 8.31 19.70 -8.45
CA PHE A 366 7.21 19.42 -9.37
C PHE A 366 6.47 18.15 -8.94
N HIS A 367 5.18 18.10 -9.23
CA HIS A 367 4.33 16.93 -9.10
C HIS A 367 3.62 16.69 -10.41
N LYS A 368 3.81 15.52 -11.02
CA LYS A 368 3.25 15.17 -12.33
C LYS A 368 3.52 16.27 -13.37
N GLY A 369 4.73 16.83 -13.34
CA GLY A 369 5.19 17.90 -14.23
C GLY A 369 4.69 19.32 -13.90
N LYS A 370 3.82 19.50 -12.90
CA LYS A 370 3.34 20.82 -12.46
C LYS A 370 4.20 21.33 -11.31
N LYS A 371 4.58 22.61 -11.35
CA LYS A 371 5.40 23.22 -10.30
C LYS A 371 4.62 23.30 -8.98
N VAL A 372 5.29 22.93 -7.88
CA VAL A 372 4.75 22.95 -6.51
C VAL A 372 5.31 24.15 -5.75
N ALA A 373 4.47 24.79 -4.94
CA ALA A 373 4.89 25.86 -4.04
C ALA A 373 5.68 25.28 -2.86
N LEU A 374 6.83 25.88 -2.56
CA LEU A 374 7.75 25.41 -1.52
C LEU A 374 7.93 26.47 -0.45
N THR A 375 7.95 26.03 0.80
CA THR A 375 8.59 26.76 1.90
C THR A 375 10.02 26.27 2.02
N THR A 376 10.97 27.20 2.14
CA THR A 376 12.39 26.87 2.25
C THR A 376 13.00 27.44 3.52
N GLU A 377 13.78 26.64 4.22
CA GLU A 377 14.48 27.04 5.44
C GLU A 377 15.97 26.73 5.31
N THR A 378 16.81 27.58 5.92
CA THR A 378 18.26 27.31 6.03
C THR A 378 18.54 26.79 7.42
N LYS A 379 19.13 25.60 7.52
CA LYS A 379 19.67 25.01 8.75
C LYS A 379 21.19 25.05 8.68
N GLU A 380 21.89 24.85 9.81
CA GLU A 380 23.35 24.82 9.83
C GLU A 380 23.90 23.75 8.86
N GLY A 381 24.40 24.19 7.69
CA GLY A 381 24.97 23.31 6.67
C GLY A 381 23.97 22.62 5.72
N SER A 382 22.66 22.89 5.84
CA SER A 382 21.65 22.31 4.94
C SER A 382 20.53 23.29 4.55
N PHE A 383 19.90 23.03 3.40
CA PHE A 383 18.69 23.71 2.98
C PHE A 383 17.54 22.71 3.00
N VAL A 384 16.44 23.11 3.61
CA VAL A 384 15.22 22.33 3.68
C VAL A 384 14.20 22.96 2.74
N ALA A 385 13.47 22.12 2.01
CA ALA A 385 12.31 22.52 1.23
C ALA A 385 11.14 21.59 1.54
N TYR A 386 9.97 22.15 1.81
CA TYR A 386 8.76 21.39 2.07
C TYR A 386 7.51 22.05 1.49
N SER A 387 6.42 21.29 1.40
CA SER A 387 5.16 21.75 0.83
C SER A 387 3.97 21.04 1.48
N SER A 388 2.78 21.63 1.38
CA SER A 388 1.50 20.98 1.66
C SER A 388 1.00 20.10 0.50
N THR A 389 1.65 20.18 -0.68
CA THR A 389 1.37 19.34 -1.85
C THR A 389 2.57 18.41 -2.08
N PRO A 390 2.35 17.12 -2.41
CA PRO A 390 3.45 16.21 -2.69
C PRO A 390 4.22 16.67 -3.95
N PHE A 391 5.48 16.27 -4.08
CA PHE A 391 6.30 16.42 -5.28
C PHE A 391 7.02 15.11 -5.62
N ASP A 392 7.25 14.85 -6.91
CA ASP A 392 7.92 13.67 -7.45
C ASP A 392 9.22 14.01 -8.24
N GLU A 393 9.50 15.30 -8.44
CA GLU A 393 10.73 15.80 -9.06
C GLU A 393 11.25 17.04 -8.32
N ILE A 394 12.58 17.12 -8.14
CA ILE A 394 13.28 18.26 -7.54
C ILE A 394 14.35 18.76 -8.50
N LYS A 395 14.41 20.08 -8.72
CA LYS A 395 15.43 20.77 -9.50
C LYS A 395 16.19 21.74 -8.62
N VAL A 396 17.50 21.53 -8.53
CA VAL A 396 18.41 22.38 -7.77
C VAL A 396 19.26 23.18 -8.73
N ASN A 397 19.10 24.51 -8.70
CA ASN A 397 19.81 25.45 -9.57
C ASN A 397 20.81 26.29 -8.77
N PHE A 398 22.07 26.27 -9.18
CA PHE A 398 23.15 27.00 -8.53
C PHE A 398 23.47 28.30 -9.27
N LYS A 399 23.65 29.41 -8.53
CA LYS A 399 24.02 30.71 -9.11
C LYS A 399 25.44 30.71 -9.71
N ARG A 400 26.38 29.97 -9.12
CA ARG A 400 27.80 29.87 -9.55
C ARG A 400 28.15 28.43 -9.97
N LYS A 401 29.21 28.29 -10.79
CA LYS A 401 29.74 27.00 -11.27
C LYS A 401 30.32 26.21 -10.08
N GLN A 402 29.93 24.94 -9.92
CA GLN A 402 30.48 24.08 -8.86
C GLN A 402 31.90 23.57 -9.20
N PRO A 403 32.75 23.27 -8.19
CA PRO A 403 33.98 22.51 -8.37
C PRO A 403 33.67 21.13 -8.97
N THR A 404 34.55 20.63 -9.85
CA THR A 404 34.25 19.54 -10.77
C THR A 404 34.33 18.12 -10.21
N ASP A 405 34.83 17.88 -8.99
CA ASP A 405 35.23 16.51 -8.62
C ASP A 405 34.58 15.79 -7.42
N SER A 406 33.95 16.44 -6.42
CA SER A 406 33.37 15.62 -5.31
C SER A 406 32.39 16.31 -4.35
N THR A 407 32.04 17.58 -4.54
CA THR A 407 31.26 18.36 -3.55
C THR A 407 29.75 18.46 -3.87
N ALA A 408 29.16 17.41 -4.44
CA ALA A 408 27.76 17.46 -4.88
C ALA A 408 26.79 17.54 -3.70
N ALA A 409 25.78 18.41 -3.82
CA ALA A 409 24.70 18.49 -2.84
C ALA A 409 24.01 17.12 -2.71
N VAL A 410 23.95 16.60 -1.49
CA VAL A 410 23.21 15.37 -1.18
C VAL A 410 21.77 15.78 -0.96
N VAL A 411 20.90 15.32 -1.84
CA VAL A 411 19.46 15.50 -1.72
C VAL A 411 18.89 14.25 -1.07
N SER A 412 18.23 14.43 0.07
CA SER A 412 17.47 13.41 0.76
C SER A 412 16.01 13.82 0.83
N VAL A 413 15.12 12.84 0.75
CA VAL A 413 13.67 13.04 0.88
C VAL A 413 13.08 12.11 1.91
N TYR A 414 11.96 12.54 2.48
CA TYR A 414 11.17 11.66 3.32
C TYR A 414 10.24 10.78 2.47
N ASP A 415 10.28 9.48 2.70
CA ASP A 415 9.36 8.50 2.14
C ASP A 415 8.94 7.54 3.24
N TYR A 416 7.66 7.54 3.61
CA TYR A 416 7.17 6.72 4.72
C TYR A 416 7.36 5.22 4.45
N LYS A 417 7.38 4.79 3.18
CA LYS A 417 7.57 3.38 2.80
C LYS A 417 8.98 2.88 3.07
N ASP A 418 9.96 3.79 3.15
CA ASP A 418 11.36 3.47 3.45
C ASP A 418 11.84 4.18 4.72
N SER A 419 10.93 4.47 5.66
CA SER A 419 11.24 5.24 6.88
C SER A 419 10.82 4.54 8.17
N ASP A 420 11.64 4.64 9.24
CA ASP A 420 11.25 4.16 10.57
C ASP A 420 10.28 5.14 11.28
N VAL A 421 9.93 6.25 10.62
CA VAL A 421 8.91 7.20 11.10
C VAL A 421 7.52 6.64 10.79
N PRO A 422 6.59 6.65 11.77
CA PRO A 422 5.21 6.27 11.51
C PRO A 422 4.56 7.05 10.38
N GLN A 423 3.64 6.42 9.65
CA GLN A 423 2.94 7.09 8.56
C GLN A 423 1.95 8.15 9.07
N PHE A 424 1.34 7.91 10.24
CA PHE A 424 0.28 8.76 10.77
C PHE A 424 0.60 9.29 12.17
N VAL A 425 0.04 10.45 12.49
CA VAL A 425 -0.21 10.86 13.88
C VAL A 425 -1.64 10.48 14.24
N CYS A 426 -1.86 10.09 15.50
CA CYS A 426 -3.18 10.02 16.09
C CYS A 426 -3.23 10.84 17.38
N TYR A 427 -4.29 11.64 17.55
CA TYR A 427 -4.52 12.44 18.75
C TYR A 427 -5.94 12.21 19.25
N ASN A 428 -6.09 11.64 20.45
CA ASN A 428 -7.39 11.41 21.06
C ASN A 428 -7.90 12.70 21.68
N ILE A 429 -9.14 13.08 21.37
CA ILE A 429 -9.81 14.15 22.08
C ILE A 429 -10.29 13.59 23.42
N VAL A 430 -9.75 14.17 24.50
CA VAL A 430 -9.98 13.69 25.87
C VAL A 430 -11.44 13.89 26.25
N LYS A 431 -11.98 15.09 26.01
CA LYS A 431 -13.36 15.45 26.33
C LYS A 431 -14.33 14.70 25.41
N LYS A 432 -15.30 14.01 26.01
CA LYS A 432 -16.46 13.46 25.29
C LYS A 432 -17.53 14.53 25.20
N GLU A 433 -18.24 14.60 24.08
CA GLU A 433 -19.31 15.59 23.89
C GLU A 433 -20.67 14.89 23.95
N TYR A 434 -21.61 15.47 24.69
CA TYR A 434 -23.00 15.08 24.59
C TYR A 434 -23.67 15.98 23.54
N LEU A 435 -24.04 15.38 22.41
CA LEU A 435 -24.53 16.09 21.25
C LEU A 435 -26.00 15.77 21.00
N THR A 436 -26.73 16.74 20.49
CA THR A 436 -28.15 16.66 20.15
C THR A 436 -28.33 16.41 18.65
N LYS A 437 -29.25 15.51 18.31
CA LYS A 437 -29.62 15.20 16.92
C LYS A 437 -29.90 16.47 16.12
N GLY A 438 -29.29 16.56 14.94
CA GLY A 438 -29.44 17.70 14.03
C GLY A 438 -28.42 18.83 14.24
N GLU A 439 -27.69 18.86 15.36
CA GLU A 439 -26.57 19.79 15.52
C GLU A 439 -25.51 19.54 14.44
N LYS A 440 -24.92 20.61 13.92
CA LYS A 440 -23.78 20.52 13.01
C LYS A 440 -22.50 20.71 13.81
N VAL A 441 -21.63 19.72 13.76
CA VAL A 441 -20.33 19.76 14.44
C VAL A 441 -19.21 20.00 13.43
N THR A 442 -18.34 20.95 13.76
CA THR A 442 -17.11 21.27 13.02
C THR A 442 -15.93 21.34 13.98
N PHE A 443 -14.72 21.19 13.45
CA PHE A 443 -13.50 21.40 14.20
C PHE A 443 -12.81 22.66 13.70
N SER A 444 -12.11 23.35 14.60
CA SER A 444 -11.26 24.48 14.24
C SER A 444 -9.96 24.43 15.02
N GLY A 445 -8.89 24.92 14.42
CA GLY A 445 -7.56 25.02 14.99
C GLY A 445 -6.58 25.50 13.93
N GLU A 446 -5.38 25.87 14.34
CA GLU A 446 -4.31 26.27 13.43
C GLU A 446 -3.44 25.05 13.12
N LEU A 447 -3.39 24.65 11.86
CA LEU A 447 -2.59 23.51 11.40
C LEU A 447 -1.23 23.99 10.94
N MET A 448 -0.19 23.32 11.45
CA MET A 448 1.17 23.47 10.95
C MET A 448 1.68 22.08 10.53
N ASN A 449 1.89 21.90 9.22
CA ASN A 449 2.37 20.64 8.61
C ASN A 449 1.53 19.39 8.94
N ALA A 450 0.29 19.56 9.41
CA ALA A 450 -0.65 18.46 9.70
C ALA A 450 -1.42 18.07 8.44
N THR A 451 -0.71 17.54 7.45
CA THR A 451 -1.24 17.26 6.10
C THR A 451 -2.34 16.21 6.13
N HIS A 452 -3.44 16.44 5.39
CA HIS A 452 -4.62 15.57 5.34
C HIS A 452 -5.23 15.27 6.72
N ALA A 453 -5.33 16.27 7.58
CA ALA A 453 -5.96 16.09 8.89
C ALA A 453 -7.44 15.73 8.76
N LYS A 454 -7.83 14.65 9.44
CA LYS A 454 -9.20 14.15 9.50
C LYS A 454 -9.62 13.87 10.93
N VAL A 455 -10.91 14.06 11.17
CA VAL A 455 -11.58 13.75 12.43
C VAL A 455 -12.37 12.46 12.25
N TYR A 456 -12.26 11.57 13.22
CA TYR A 456 -13.02 10.32 13.30
C TYR A 456 -13.83 10.32 14.58
N TYR A 457 -15.02 9.72 14.53
CA TYR A 457 -15.91 9.68 15.69
C TYR A 457 -16.62 8.35 15.89
N ARG A 458 -17.07 8.13 17.12
CA ARG A 458 -18.00 7.06 17.51
C ARG A 458 -18.98 7.59 18.54
N SER A 459 -20.17 7.00 18.63
CA SER A 459 -21.23 7.46 19.54
C SER A 459 -21.93 6.35 20.29
N ALA A 460 -22.43 6.68 21.48
CA ALA A 460 -23.26 5.81 22.29
C ALA A 460 -24.21 6.60 23.20
N LYS A 461 -25.38 6.01 23.50
CA LYS A 461 -26.36 6.56 24.47
C LYS A 461 -25.80 6.86 25.87
N ALA A 462 -24.75 6.18 26.29
CA ALA A 462 -24.06 6.41 27.56
C ALA A 462 -22.55 6.50 27.34
N GLU A 463 -21.89 7.42 28.03
CA GLU A 463 -20.44 7.63 27.91
C GLU A 463 -19.64 6.35 28.17
N SER A 464 -20.04 5.55 29.17
CA SER A 464 -19.39 4.29 29.52
C SER A 464 -19.44 3.22 28.42
N MET A 465 -20.37 3.34 27.46
CA MET A 465 -20.54 2.43 26.34
C MET A 465 -19.72 2.81 25.11
N LEU A 466 -19.10 3.99 25.07
CA LEU A 466 -18.30 4.44 23.92
C LEU A 466 -17.17 3.46 23.59
N LYS A 467 -16.55 2.88 24.62
CA LYS A 467 -15.45 1.91 24.49
C LYS A 467 -15.83 0.64 23.72
N ASP A 468 -17.13 0.33 23.63
CA ASP A 468 -17.67 -0.85 22.95
C ASP A 468 -18.15 -0.52 21.52
N LYS A 469 -18.00 0.74 21.09
CA LYS A 469 -18.36 1.21 19.76
C LYS A 469 -17.13 1.27 18.88
N LYS A 470 -17.31 0.84 17.64
CA LYS A 470 -16.31 0.91 16.58
C LYS A 470 -16.25 2.30 15.96
N TYR A 471 -15.11 2.58 15.35
CA TYR A 471 -14.96 3.62 14.35
C TYR A 471 -15.15 3.00 12.96
N SER A 472 -15.60 3.81 12.00
CA SER A 472 -15.66 3.44 10.59
C SER A 472 -15.22 4.60 9.70
N VAL A 473 -14.97 4.31 8.42
CA VAL A 473 -14.59 5.32 7.42
C VAL A 473 -15.72 6.34 7.22
N GLU A 474 -16.97 5.88 7.27
CA GLU A 474 -18.17 6.72 7.15
C GLU A 474 -18.37 7.66 8.35
N GLN A 475 -17.73 7.35 9.50
CA GLN A 475 -17.72 8.18 10.70
C GLN A 475 -16.47 9.06 10.74
N SER A 476 -16.18 9.73 9.62
CA SER A 476 -15.05 10.64 9.51
C SER A 476 -15.34 11.84 8.61
N PHE A 477 -14.59 12.92 8.80
CA PHE A 477 -14.66 14.12 7.96
C PHE A 477 -13.32 14.88 8.00
N ASP A 478 -13.08 15.70 6.98
CA ASP A 478 -11.86 16.52 6.90
C ASP A 478 -11.84 17.58 8.01
N PHE A 479 -10.69 17.79 8.66
CA PHE A 479 -10.59 18.65 9.84
C PHE A 479 -10.93 20.12 9.53
N GLU A 480 -10.43 20.66 8.42
CA GLU A 480 -10.57 22.10 8.08
C GLU A 480 -11.87 22.42 7.34
N THR A 481 -12.31 21.52 6.47
CA THR A 481 -13.40 21.76 5.51
C THR A 481 -14.64 20.93 5.79
N GLY A 482 -14.51 19.91 6.64
CA GLY A 482 -15.56 18.94 6.92
C GLY A 482 -16.47 19.35 8.06
N SER A 483 -17.58 18.63 8.15
CA SER A 483 -18.52 18.69 9.27
C SER A 483 -19.30 17.38 9.30
N PHE A 484 -19.91 17.05 10.43
CA PHE A 484 -20.95 16.04 10.45
C PHE A 484 -22.21 16.59 11.13
N VAL A 485 -23.37 16.12 10.66
CA VAL A 485 -24.66 16.39 11.30
C VAL A 485 -24.93 15.24 12.26
N VAL A 486 -25.19 15.58 13.52
CA VAL A 486 -25.37 14.61 14.60
C VAL A 486 -26.57 13.71 14.29
N PRO A 487 -26.36 12.41 14.05
CA PRO A 487 -27.44 11.51 13.64
C PRO A 487 -28.42 11.21 14.78
N GLU A 488 -27.90 11.10 16.01
CA GLU A 488 -28.67 10.75 17.21
C GLU A 488 -28.14 11.50 18.44
N THR A 489 -29.05 11.83 19.36
CA THR A 489 -28.71 12.50 20.63
C THR A 489 -28.01 11.51 21.56
N GLU A 490 -26.68 11.62 21.66
CA GLU A 490 -25.81 10.63 22.31
C GLU A 490 -24.51 11.27 22.82
N PHE A 491 -23.69 10.50 23.52
CA PHE A 491 -22.29 10.84 23.76
C PHE A 491 -21.45 10.51 22.53
N TYR A 492 -20.46 11.36 22.24
CA TYR A 492 -19.54 11.22 21.12
C TYR A 492 -18.09 11.28 21.61
N GLU A 493 -17.27 10.42 21.01
CA GLU A 493 -15.82 10.41 21.17
C GLU A 493 -15.16 10.67 19.83
N PHE A 494 -14.11 11.51 19.86
CA PHE A 494 -13.36 11.91 18.68
C PHE A 494 -11.88 11.55 18.79
N PHE A 495 -11.26 11.29 17.65
CA PHE A 495 -9.82 11.43 17.49
C PHE A 495 -9.50 12.11 16.17
N VAL A 496 -8.35 12.78 16.13
CA VAL A 496 -7.79 13.40 14.93
C VAL A 496 -6.61 12.57 14.44
N SER A 497 -6.50 12.37 13.14
CA SER A 497 -5.33 11.75 12.53
C SER A 497 -4.92 12.50 11.27
N TYR A 498 -3.62 12.56 11.01
CA TYR A 498 -3.03 13.23 9.85
C TYR A 498 -1.72 12.55 9.46
N ASP A 499 -1.22 12.89 8.27
CA ASP A 499 -0.03 12.28 7.71
C ASP A 499 1.25 12.91 8.27
N ILE A 500 2.22 12.09 8.67
CA ILE A 500 3.54 12.59 9.00
C ILE A 500 4.28 12.89 7.71
N THR A 501 4.38 14.18 7.39
CA THR A 501 5.00 14.70 6.15
C THR A 501 6.16 15.65 6.43
N HIS A 502 6.37 16.00 7.70
CA HIS A 502 7.37 16.94 8.18
C HIS A 502 7.89 16.48 9.56
N PRO A 503 9.15 16.75 9.94
CA PRO A 503 9.71 16.37 11.25
C PRO A 503 9.03 17.05 12.46
N PHE A 504 8.25 18.08 12.19
CA PHE A 504 7.49 18.85 13.16
C PHE A 504 6.11 19.18 12.61
N SER A 505 5.06 18.83 13.34
CA SER A 505 3.68 19.20 13.00
C SER A 505 2.87 19.49 14.25
N GLN A 506 1.86 20.33 14.11
CA GLN A 506 1.06 20.82 15.22
C GLN A 506 -0.37 21.10 14.79
N ILE A 507 -1.31 20.88 15.72
CA ILE A 507 -2.64 21.47 15.70
C ILE A 507 -2.77 22.29 16.98
N SER A 508 -2.86 23.62 16.87
CA SER A 508 -3.05 24.54 18.00
C SER A 508 -4.47 25.09 18.08
N ASN A 509 -4.84 25.55 19.27
CA ASN A 509 -6.12 26.18 19.55
C ASN A 509 -7.31 25.31 19.11
N LEU A 510 -7.20 23.98 19.30
CA LEU A 510 -8.20 23.03 18.87
C LEU A 510 -9.51 23.26 19.62
N LYS A 511 -10.60 23.39 18.87
CA LYS A 511 -11.96 23.56 19.38
C LYS A 511 -12.94 22.70 18.60
N ILE A 512 -13.94 22.18 19.31
CA ILE A 512 -15.14 21.59 18.74
C ILE A 512 -16.20 22.69 18.73
N ASN A 513 -16.77 22.97 17.56
CA ASN A 513 -17.80 23.98 17.40
C ASN A 513 -19.13 23.30 17.11
N HIS A 514 -20.18 23.78 17.78
CA HIS A 514 -21.54 23.29 17.68
C HIS A 514 -22.38 24.40 17.02
N GLN A 515 -23.08 24.08 15.93
CA GLN A 515 -23.91 25.00 15.15
C GLN A 515 -25.33 24.50 15.04
#